data_AF-A0A957HCM5-F1
#
_entry.id   AF-A0A957HCM5-F1
#
_cell.length_a   1.000
_cell.length_b   1.000
_cell.length_c   1.000
_cell.angle_alpha   90.00
_cell.angle_beta   90.00
_cell.angle_gamma   90.00
#
_symmetry.space_group_name_H-M   'P 1'
#
loop_
_entity.id
_entity.type
_entity.pdbx_description
1 polymer ?
#
loop_
_entity_poly.entity_id
_entity_poly.type
_entity_poly.pdbx_seq_one_letter_code
_entity_poly.pdbx_strand_id
1 'polypeptide(L)'
;AIQPPQEAISDLERARRFFVRARQVRTGLAQTASSGRWAHCVLTSHAGMAGAVSRWRGSVEGLSDIAQRLLRVQIEHTSAIEVIRRYDSEETLFYCDPPYPHDSRGDNKAYAYEMTDDDHRQLAQVLHNVKGKVAISSYASPLMTELYGDWHCIEAPMKKAHSIKKDRVELLWINYSLDELPSVTAPMLELLRDAEQ
;
A
#
# COMPACT_ATOMS: atom_id res chain seq x y z
N ALA A 1 -14.55 -8.33 7.10
CA ALA A 1 -13.12 -8.10 6.88
C ALA A 1 -12.46 -7.67 8.18
N ILE A 2 -12.94 -6.60 8.83
CA ILE A 2 -12.42 -6.10 10.12
C ILE A 2 -13.20 -6.61 11.34
N GLN A 3 -14.37 -7.22 11.13
CA GLN A 3 -15.14 -7.78 12.23
C GLN A 3 -14.53 -9.11 12.70
N PRO A 4 -14.59 -9.39 14.02
CA PRO A 4 -14.11 -10.64 14.60
C PRO A 4 -14.79 -11.85 13.92
N PRO A 5 -14.09 -13.00 13.86
CA PRO A 5 -14.62 -14.19 13.21
C PRO A 5 -15.97 -14.60 13.82
N GLN A 6 -16.98 -14.79 12.98
CA GLN A 6 -18.16 -15.58 13.36
C GLN A 6 -17.72 -17.04 13.42
N GLU A 7 -17.94 -17.69 14.57
CA GLU A 7 -17.35 -18.99 14.99
C GLU A 7 -17.61 -20.20 14.08
N ALA A 8 -18.29 -20.05 12.93
CA ALA A 8 -18.77 -21.15 12.10
C ALA A 8 -18.06 -21.32 10.74
N ILE A 9 -17.02 -20.54 10.41
CA ILE A 9 -16.34 -20.64 9.10
C ILE A 9 -14.83 -20.75 9.23
N SER A 10 -14.22 -21.64 8.41
CA SER A 10 -12.77 -21.84 8.37
C SER A 10 -12.03 -20.60 7.86
N ASP A 11 -10.74 -20.48 8.19
CA ASP A 11 -9.90 -19.37 7.72
C ASP A 11 -9.78 -19.32 6.21
N LEU A 12 -9.76 -20.48 5.55
CA LEU A 12 -9.81 -20.56 4.08
C LEU A 12 -11.09 -19.93 3.53
N GLU A 13 -12.24 -20.25 4.11
CA GLU A 13 -13.52 -19.68 3.70
C GLU A 13 -13.60 -18.18 4.00
N ARG A 14 -13.03 -17.74 5.14
CA ARG A 14 -12.90 -16.31 5.46
C ARG A 14 -12.05 -15.57 4.42
N ALA A 15 -10.90 -16.13 4.04
CA ALA A 15 -10.02 -15.57 3.02
C ALA A 15 -10.71 -15.51 1.65
N ARG A 16 -11.39 -16.59 1.24
CA ARG A 16 -12.18 -16.63 -0.01
C ARG A 16 -13.26 -15.55 -0.02
N ARG A 17 -14.03 -15.42 1.06
CA ARG A 17 -15.07 -14.37 1.20
C ARG A 17 -14.48 -12.98 1.17
N PHE A 18 -13.33 -12.76 1.81
CA PHE A 18 -12.62 -11.49 1.77
C PHE A 18 -12.21 -11.14 0.34
N PHE A 19 -11.58 -12.06 -0.37
CA PHE A 19 -11.15 -11.87 -1.77
C PHE A 19 -12.34 -11.52 -2.67
N VAL A 20 -13.43 -12.29 -2.61
CA VAL A 20 -14.65 -12.03 -3.37
C VAL A 20 -15.20 -10.63 -3.07
N ARG A 21 -15.33 -10.27 -1.79
CA ARG A 21 -15.84 -8.95 -1.38
C ARG A 21 -14.92 -7.82 -1.85
N ALA A 22 -13.61 -7.96 -1.69
CA ALA A 22 -12.63 -6.95 -2.08
C ALA A 22 -12.63 -6.69 -3.59
N ARG A 23 -12.83 -7.73 -4.41
CA ARG A 23 -12.80 -7.60 -5.87
C ARG A 23 -14.16 -7.23 -6.48
N GLN A 24 -15.27 -7.54 -5.80
CA GLN A 24 -16.62 -7.37 -6.37
C GLN A 24 -17.44 -6.25 -5.72
N VAL A 25 -16.94 -5.57 -4.68
CA VAL A 25 -17.57 -4.35 -4.18
C VAL A 25 -17.18 -3.13 -5.02
N ARG A 26 -18.10 -2.18 -5.18
CA ARG A 26 -17.82 -0.86 -5.77
C ARG A 26 -16.65 -0.21 -5.02
N THR A 27 -15.68 0.31 -5.78
CA THR A 27 -14.40 0.92 -5.32
C THR A 27 -13.45 0.01 -4.51
N GLY A 28 -13.69 -1.31 -4.48
CA GLY A 28 -12.76 -2.27 -3.85
C GLY A 28 -12.66 -2.20 -2.32
N LEU A 29 -13.47 -1.36 -1.67
CA LEU A 29 -13.48 -1.16 -0.21
C LEU A 29 -14.21 -2.31 0.50
N ALA A 30 -13.56 -3.46 0.62
CA ALA A 30 -14.11 -4.66 1.27
C ALA A 30 -14.61 -4.39 2.71
N GLN A 31 -13.97 -3.43 3.38
CA GLN A 31 -14.23 -3.01 4.74
C GLN A 31 -15.58 -2.30 4.91
N THR A 32 -16.01 -1.51 3.92
CA THR A 32 -17.28 -0.75 3.94
C THR A 32 -18.35 -1.39 3.05
N ALA A 33 -18.15 -2.65 2.66
CA ALA A 33 -19.09 -3.39 1.83
C ALA A 33 -20.40 -3.65 2.59
N SER A 34 -21.45 -2.93 2.21
CA SER A 34 -22.84 -3.08 2.66
C SER A 34 -23.75 -3.58 1.52
N SER A 35 -25.00 -3.93 1.85
CA SER A 35 -26.00 -4.28 0.83
C SER A 35 -26.16 -3.15 -0.19
N GLY A 36 -26.29 -3.50 -1.47
CA GLY A 36 -26.39 -2.54 -2.58
C GLY A 36 -25.06 -1.98 -3.11
N ARG A 37 -23.92 -2.35 -2.51
CA ARG A 37 -22.58 -1.91 -2.96
C ARG A 37 -21.91 -2.86 -3.96
N TRP A 38 -22.62 -3.88 -4.43
CA TRP A 38 -22.11 -4.79 -5.47
C TRP A 38 -21.76 -4.00 -6.74
N ALA A 39 -20.54 -4.20 -7.24
CA ALA A 39 -20.09 -3.51 -8.44
C ALA A 39 -20.89 -3.99 -9.65
N HIS A 40 -21.48 -3.05 -10.37
CA HIS A 40 -22.08 -3.27 -11.68
C HIS A 40 -21.63 -2.16 -12.61
N CYS A 41 -21.80 -2.38 -13.90
CA CYS A 41 -21.48 -1.41 -14.95
C CYS A 41 -22.56 -1.45 -16.03
N VAL A 42 -22.93 -0.28 -16.54
CA VAL A 42 -23.92 -0.14 -17.61
C VAL A 42 -23.24 0.18 -18.95
N LEU A 43 -22.25 1.08 -18.94
CA LEU A 43 -21.64 1.64 -20.16
C LEU A 43 -20.18 1.22 -20.38
N THR A 44 -19.56 0.54 -19.41
CA THR A 44 -18.16 0.10 -19.53
C THR A 44 -18.10 -1.33 -20.06
N SER A 45 -17.45 -1.48 -21.21
CA SER A 45 -17.12 -2.76 -21.83
C SER A 45 -15.60 -2.88 -21.97
N HIS A 46 -15.06 -4.05 -21.64
CA HIS A 46 -13.64 -4.37 -21.79
C HIS A 46 -13.51 -5.84 -22.17
N ALA A 47 -12.61 -6.15 -23.12
CA ALA A 47 -12.43 -7.50 -23.67
C ALA A 47 -13.76 -8.16 -24.10
N GLY A 48 -14.68 -7.38 -24.70
CA GLY A 48 -15.96 -7.88 -25.21
C GLY A 48 -17.03 -8.21 -24.16
N MET A 49 -16.85 -7.79 -22.90
CA MET A 49 -17.81 -8.04 -21.82
C MET A 49 -17.93 -6.84 -20.87
N ALA A 50 -18.95 -6.88 -20.01
CA ALA A 50 -19.16 -5.89 -18.97
C ALA A 50 -17.87 -5.69 -18.14
N GLY A 51 -17.41 -4.44 -17.96
CA GLY A 51 -16.13 -4.13 -17.32
C GLY A 51 -16.00 -4.63 -15.87
N ALA A 52 -17.10 -4.80 -15.15
CA ALA A 52 -17.09 -5.45 -13.83
C ALA A 52 -16.75 -6.95 -13.92
N VAL A 53 -17.22 -7.65 -14.96
CA VAL A 53 -16.95 -9.06 -15.21
C VAL A 53 -15.50 -9.24 -15.65
N SER A 54 -15.02 -8.43 -16.60
CA SER A 54 -13.63 -8.49 -17.08
C SER A 54 -12.63 -8.31 -15.92
N ARG A 55 -12.84 -7.33 -15.03
CA ARG A 55 -11.99 -7.13 -13.84
C ARG A 55 -12.03 -8.30 -12.87
N TRP A 56 -13.21 -8.87 -12.61
CA TRP A 56 -13.31 -10.06 -11.75
C TRP A 56 -12.53 -11.24 -12.32
N ARG A 57 -12.68 -11.50 -13.63
CA ARG A 57 -11.94 -12.57 -14.32
C ARG A 57 -10.42 -12.40 -14.18
N GLY A 58 -9.90 -11.22 -14.51
CA GLY A 58 -8.46 -10.95 -14.36
C GLY A 58 -7.97 -11.09 -12.91
N SER A 59 -8.83 -10.82 -11.92
CA SER A 59 -8.50 -11.04 -10.50
C SER A 59 -8.27 -12.51 -10.17
N VAL A 60 -9.10 -13.39 -10.74
CA VAL A 60 -9.03 -14.83 -10.51
C VAL A 60 -7.85 -15.43 -11.27
N GLU A 61 -7.65 -14.99 -12.52
CA GLU A 61 -6.56 -15.44 -13.38
C GLU A 61 -5.19 -15.10 -12.74
N GLY A 62 -5.00 -13.88 -12.23
CA GLY A 62 -3.76 -13.46 -11.56
C GLY A 62 -3.56 -14.00 -10.13
N LEU A 63 -4.52 -14.73 -9.56
CA LEU A 63 -4.41 -15.21 -8.17
C LEU A 63 -3.25 -16.19 -7.98
N SER A 64 -2.95 -16.98 -9.01
CA SER A 64 -1.83 -17.93 -8.97
C SER A 64 -0.47 -17.24 -8.89
N ASP A 65 -0.28 -16.14 -9.63
CA ASP A 65 0.95 -15.35 -9.61
C ASP A 65 1.16 -14.68 -8.25
N ILE A 66 0.08 -14.16 -7.66
CA ILE A 66 0.10 -13.62 -6.28
C ILE A 66 0.54 -14.71 -5.30
N ALA A 67 -0.02 -15.91 -5.40
CA ALA A 67 0.35 -17.02 -4.53
C ALA A 67 1.84 -17.37 -4.68
N GLN A 68 2.33 -17.50 -5.92
CA GLN A 68 3.76 -17.78 -6.19
C GLN A 68 4.68 -16.69 -5.63
N ARG A 69 4.30 -15.42 -5.75
CA ARG A 69 5.08 -14.29 -5.19
C ARG A 69 5.12 -14.33 -3.66
N LEU A 70 4.02 -14.71 -3.02
CA LEU A 70 3.89 -14.75 -1.56
C LEU A 70 4.60 -15.95 -0.92
N LEU A 71 4.86 -17.03 -1.67
CA LEU A 71 5.65 -18.17 -1.17
C LEU A 71 7.09 -17.80 -0.78
N ARG A 72 7.61 -16.65 -1.24
CA ARG A 72 8.98 -16.19 -1.00
C ARG A 72 9.07 -15.05 0.02
N VAL A 73 8.03 -14.82 0.82
CA VAL A 73 8.03 -13.77 1.87
C VAL A 73 7.53 -14.32 3.20
N GLN A 74 7.96 -13.65 4.26
CA GLN A 74 7.38 -13.82 5.59
C GLN A 74 6.23 -12.81 5.74
N ILE A 75 5.11 -13.25 6.30
CA ILE A 75 3.93 -12.40 6.53
C ILE A 75 3.72 -12.29 8.02
N GLU A 76 3.69 -11.06 8.53
CA GLU A 76 3.51 -10.77 9.94
C GLU A 76 2.32 -9.84 10.16
N HIS A 77 1.62 -10.07 11.27
CA HIS A 77 0.53 -9.23 11.74
C HIS A 77 0.86 -8.72 13.14
N THR A 78 1.72 -7.70 13.19
CA THR A 78 2.12 -7.00 14.42
C THR A 78 2.39 -5.51 14.13
N SER A 79 2.77 -4.75 15.15
CA SER A 79 3.13 -3.33 15.02
C SER A 79 4.34 -3.14 14.11
N ALA A 80 4.33 -2.08 13.29
CA ALA A 80 5.44 -1.78 12.39
C ALA A 80 6.76 -1.58 13.15
N ILE A 81 6.71 -0.94 14.32
CA ILE A 81 7.87 -0.71 15.18
C ILE A 81 8.53 -2.01 15.63
N GLU A 82 7.75 -3.04 15.97
CA GLU A 82 8.29 -4.35 16.34
C GLU A 82 8.99 -5.03 15.16
N VAL A 83 8.38 -4.97 13.97
CA VAL A 83 8.96 -5.52 12.74
C VAL A 83 10.28 -4.81 12.43
N ILE A 84 10.29 -3.48 12.44
CA ILE A 84 11.49 -2.68 12.17
C ILE A 84 12.62 -3.07 13.12
N ARG A 85 12.37 -3.07 14.43
CA ARG A 85 13.39 -3.43 15.43
C ARG A 85 13.92 -4.85 15.27
N ARG A 86 13.06 -5.79 14.88
CA ARG A 86 13.45 -7.21 14.74
C ARG A 86 14.35 -7.44 13.53
N TYR A 87 14.05 -6.78 12.42
CA TYR A 87 14.75 -7.00 11.16
C TYR A 87 15.82 -5.96 10.86
N ASP A 88 16.10 -5.04 11.79
CA ASP A 88 17.13 -4.01 11.59
C ASP A 88 18.53 -4.62 11.47
N SER A 89 19.17 -4.35 10.34
CA SER A 89 20.53 -4.74 10.02
C SER A 89 21.09 -3.81 8.95
N GLU A 90 22.42 -3.76 8.80
CA GLU A 90 23.11 -2.98 7.75
C GLU A 90 22.67 -3.37 6.32
N GLU A 91 22.19 -4.60 6.14
CA GLU A 91 21.74 -5.13 4.84
C GLU A 91 20.24 -4.97 4.61
N THR A 92 19.49 -4.48 5.60
CA THR A 92 18.03 -4.34 5.50
C THR A 92 17.65 -3.03 4.80
N LEU A 93 16.69 -3.11 3.88
CA LEU A 93 15.97 -1.96 3.35
C LEU A 93 14.51 -1.99 3.83
N PHE A 94 14.12 -0.98 4.57
CA PHE A 94 12.74 -0.74 4.98
C PHE A 94 12.04 0.17 3.99
N TYR A 95 10.93 -0.30 3.41
CA TYR A 95 9.99 0.55 2.70
C TYR A 95 8.75 0.75 3.57
N CYS A 96 8.45 1.99 3.90
CA CYS A 96 7.37 2.36 4.82
C CYS A 96 6.33 3.21 4.09
N ASP A 97 5.07 2.75 4.09
CA ASP A 97 3.92 3.48 3.54
C ASP A 97 2.84 3.65 4.63
N PRO A 98 3.07 4.51 5.64
CA PRO A 98 2.11 4.70 6.72
C PRO A 98 0.84 5.41 6.21
N PRO A 99 -0.31 5.24 6.89
CA PRO A 99 -1.46 6.12 6.70
C PRO A 99 -1.01 7.59 6.79
N TYR A 100 -1.12 8.36 5.70
CA TYR A 100 -0.57 9.72 5.68
C TYR A 100 -1.32 10.65 6.63
N PRO A 101 -0.63 11.66 7.21
CA PRO A 101 -1.22 12.59 8.17
C PRO A 101 -2.52 13.23 7.67
N HIS A 102 -3.46 13.48 8.57
CA HIS A 102 -4.80 13.98 8.25
C HIS A 102 -4.78 15.28 7.43
N ASP A 103 -3.88 16.20 7.77
CA ASP A 103 -3.73 17.50 7.08
C ASP A 103 -3.29 17.38 5.62
N SER A 104 -2.76 16.21 5.22
CA SER A 104 -2.34 15.92 3.85
C SER A 104 -3.44 15.25 3.00
N ARG A 105 -4.60 14.93 3.59
CA ARG A 105 -5.68 14.17 2.94
C ARG A 105 -6.99 14.96 2.93
N GLY A 106 -7.80 14.78 1.87
CA GLY A 106 -9.12 15.40 1.74
C GLY A 106 -10.28 14.57 2.33
N ASP A 107 -10.00 13.37 2.86
CA ASP A 107 -11.00 12.42 3.37
C ASP A 107 -10.52 11.90 4.74
N ASN A 108 -11.26 12.24 5.81
CA ASN A 108 -10.91 11.95 7.21
C ASN A 108 -11.30 10.52 7.70
N LYS A 109 -11.61 9.58 6.79
CA LYS A 109 -12.10 8.22 7.16
C LYS A 109 -11.66 7.13 6.17
N ALA A 110 -10.45 7.24 5.62
CA ALA A 110 -10.00 6.32 4.57
C ALA A 110 -9.53 4.96 5.12
N TYR A 111 -9.05 4.90 6.37
CA TYR A 111 -8.57 3.68 7.01
C TYR A 111 -9.33 3.40 8.30
N ALA A 112 -9.47 2.12 8.65
CA ALA A 112 -10.10 1.71 9.90
C ALA A 112 -9.20 1.90 11.14
N TYR A 113 -7.90 2.01 10.92
CA TYR A 113 -6.88 2.35 11.92
C TYR A 113 -6.05 3.48 11.32
N GLU A 114 -6.16 4.67 11.91
CA GLU A 114 -5.43 5.87 11.48
C GLU A 114 -4.25 6.09 12.44
N MET A 115 -3.18 6.72 11.95
CA MET A 115 -2.05 7.12 12.77
C MET A 115 -2.27 8.54 13.26
N THR A 116 -2.06 8.76 14.56
CA THR A 116 -1.95 10.11 15.11
C THR A 116 -0.61 10.74 14.76
N ASP A 117 -0.51 12.06 14.87
CA ASP A 117 0.76 12.76 14.71
C ASP A 117 1.84 12.26 15.69
N ASP A 118 1.44 11.80 16.88
CA ASP A 118 2.35 11.18 17.86
C ASP A 118 2.81 9.79 17.41
N ASP A 119 1.94 9.00 16.79
CA ASP A 119 2.34 7.72 16.19
C ASP A 119 3.35 7.94 15.05
N HIS A 120 3.17 8.99 14.26
CA HIS A 120 4.14 9.40 13.24
C HIS A 120 5.48 9.81 13.84
N ARG A 121 5.49 10.58 14.94
CA ARG A 121 6.71 10.93 15.67
C ARG A 121 7.42 9.71 16.24
N GLN A 122 6.67 8.76 16.80
CA GLN A 122 7.24 7.51 17.32
C GLN A 122 7.87 6.67 16.21
N LEU A 123 7.19 6.55 15.06
CA LEU A 123 7.74 5.86 13.90
C LEU A 123 9.02 6.55 13.40
N ALA A 124 8.99 7.87 13.24
CA ALA A 124 10.15 8.65 12.79
C ALA A 124 11.34 8.45 13.73
N GLN A 125 11.12 8.54 15.04
CA GLN A 125 12.18 8.29 16.03
C GLN A 125 12.81 6.91 15.85
N VAL A 126 12.03 5.86 15.59
CA VAL A 126 12.57 4.52 15.35
C VAL A 126 13.36 4.46 14.05
N LEU A 127 12.81 5.01 12.97
CA LEU A 127 13.44 5.00 11.64
C LEU A 127 14.75 5.80 11.58
N HIS A 128 14.86 6.89 12.34
CA HIS A 128 16.12 7.65 12.47
C HIS A 128 17.23 6.88 13.21
N ASN A 129 16.90 5.81 13.92
CA ASN A 129 17.85 5.03 14.71
C ASN A 129 18.11 3.63 14.16
N VAL A 130 17.59 3.29 12.98
CA VAL A 130 17.91 2.00 12.35
C VAL A 130 19.32 2.01 11.75
N LYS A 131 19.93 0.83 11.68
CA LYS A 131 21.18 0.61 10.93
C LYS A 131 20.92 0.50 9.44
N GLY A 132 19.78 -0.07 9.08
CA GLY A 132 19.39 -0.30 7.71
C GLY A 132 19.06 0.98 6.94
N LYS A 133 18.79 0.78 5.65
CA LYS A 133 18.27 1.81 4.75
C LYS A 133 16.77 1.95 4.95
N VAL A 134 16.25 3.17 4.83
CA VAL A 134 14.82 3.46 4.94
C VAL A 134 14.38 4.32 3.77
N ALA A 135 13.23 3.96 3.21
CA ALA A 135 12.48 4.77 2.28
C ALA A 135 11.03 4.91 2.76
N ILE A 136 10.56 6.13 3.00
CA ILE A 136 9.21 6.41 3.50
C ILE A 136 8.42 7.27 2.51
N SER A 137 7.24 6.80 2.10
CA SER A 137 6.34 7.54 1.21
C SER A 137 5.39 8.46 1.98
N SER A 138 5.14 9.64 1.43
CA SER A 138 4.12 10.56 1.94
C SER A 138 3.63 11.57 0.90
N TYR A 139 2.65 12.39 1.28
CA TYR A 139 2.44 13.69 0.64
C TYR A 139 3.21 14.78 1.39
N ALA A 140 3.40 15.93 0.73
CA ALA A 140 3.91 17.12 1.39
C ALA A 140 3.00 17.52 2.55
N SER A 141 3.56 17.69 3.74
CA SER A 141 2.87 18.23 4.91
C SER A 141 3.89 18.80 5.91
N PRO A 142 3.49 19.77 6.74
CA PRO A 142 4.37 20.33 7.76
C PRO A 142 4.97 19.25 8.68
N LEU A 143 4.17 18.27 9.07
CA LEU A 143 4.62 17.16 9.92
C LEU A 143 5.70 16.33 9.22
N MET A 144 5.52 15.93 7.96
CA MET A 144 6.54 15.13 7.27
C MET A 144 7.84 15.89 7.07
N THR A 145 7.76 17.22 6.82
CA THR A 145 8.94 18.09 6.76
C THR A 145 9.62 18.22 8.13
N GLU A 146 8.87 18.30 9.23
CA GLU A 146 9.41 18.28 10.60
C GLU A 146 10.17 16.98 10.88
N LEU A 147 9.61 15.84 10.48
CA LEU A 147 10.11 14.51 10.83
C LEU A 147 11.29 14.02 9.99
N TYR A 148 11.34 14.39 8.70
CA TYR A 148 12.31 13.84 7.74
C TYR A 148 12.97 14.93 6.88
N GLY A 149 12.88 16.20 7.27
CA GLY A 149 13.46 17.31 6.50
C GLY A 149 14.99 17.27 6.36
N ASP A 150 15.65 16.45 7.16
CA ASP A 150 17.09 16.15 7.11
C ASP A 150 17.45 14.98 6.16
N TRP A 151 16.45 14.27 5.64
CA TRP A 151 16.63 13.17 4.68
C TRP A 151 16.59 13.67 3.23
N HIS A 152 17.06 12.84 2.30
CA HIS A 152 16.90 13.13 0.87
C HIS A 152 15.44 12.94 0.46
N CYS A 153 14.87 13.92 -0.24
CA CYS A 153 13.49 13.88 -0.72
C CYS A 153 13.44 13.75 -2.24
N ILE A 154 12.69 12.76 -2.74
CA ILE A 154 12.47 12.50 -4.16
C ILE A 154 10.99 12.76 -4.47
N GLU A 155 10.73 13.62 -5.44
CA GLU A 155 9.37 13.91 -5.88
C GLU A 155 8.96 12.99 -7.04
N ALA A 156 7.80 12.35 -6.92
CA ALA A 156 7.20 11.62 -8.01
C ALA A 156 6.55 12.58 -9.04
N PRO A 157 6.38 12.14 -10.30
CA PRO A 157 5.62 12.92 -11.27
C PRO A 157 4.20 13.22 -10.77
N MET A 158 3.73 14.43 -11.06
CA MET A 158 2.41 14.90 -10.67
C MET A 158 1.30 14.02 -11.23
N LYS A 159 0.40 13.53 -10.36
CA LYS A 159 -0.76 12.72 -10.74
C LYS A 159 -2.06 13.42 -10.37
N LYS A 160 -3.05 13.35 -11.27
CA LYS A 160 -4.43 13.79 -10.98
C LYS A 160 -5.14 12.72 -10.17
N ALA A 161 -5.45 13.01 -8.91
CA ALA A 161 -6.28 12.11 -8.12
C ALA A 161 -7.71 12.13 -8.67
N HIS A 162 -8.13 11.04 -9.34
CA HIS A 162 -9.45 10.90 -9.94
C HIS A 162 -10.62 11.08 -8.95
N SER A 163 -10.38 10.89 -7.65
CA SER A 163 -11.37 11.02 -6.58
C SER A 163 -11.68 12.48 -6.18
N ILE A 164 -10.69 13.38 -6.22
CA ILE A 164 -10.82 14.77 -5.75
C ILE A 164 -10.48 15.83 -6.80
N LYS A 165 -10.06 15.42 -8.01
CA LYS A 165 -9.66 16.31 -9.11
C LYS A 165 -8.62 17.36 -8.72
N LYS A 166 -7.78 17.06 -7.73
CA LYS A 166 -6.62 17.86 -7.34
C LYS A 166 -5.34 17.16 -7.79
N ASP A 167 -4.36 17.98 -8.13
CA ASP A 167 -3.02 17.50 -8.41
C ASP A 167 -2.37 17.06 -7.10
N ARG A 168 -1.68 15.91 -7.14
CA ARG A 168 -0.91 15.39 -6.01
C ARG A 168 0.49 15.02 -6.49
N VAL A 169 1.47 15.36 -5.67
CA VAL A 169 2.87 14.97 -5.82
C VAL A 169 3.20 14.09 -4.62
N GLU A 170 3.50 12.83 -4.89
CA GLU A 170 3.97 11.89 -3.87
C GLU A 170 5.46 12.15 -3.63
N LEU A 171 5.86 12.09 -2.37
CA LEU A 171 7.22 12.29 -1.91
C LEU A 171 7.76 10.96 -1.36
N LEU A 172 9.04 10.70 -1.62
CA LEU A 172 9.79 9.60 -1.02
C LEU A 172 10.99 10.17 -0.28
N TRP A 173 11.01 10.00 1.04
CA TRP A 173 12.14 10.41 1.90
C TRP A 173 13.06 9.21 2.14
N ILE A 174 14.37 9.39 1.95
CA ILE A 174 15.36 8.31 2.10
C ILE A 174 16.56 8.74 2.96
N ASN A 175 17.05 7.84 3.81
CA ASN A 175 18.22 8.07 4.69
C ASN A 175 19.56 7.66 4.07
N TYR A 176 19.59 7.39 2.77
CA TYR A 176 20.77 6.91 2.04
C TYR A 176 20.91 7.65 0.71
N SER A 177 22.11 7.63 0.14
CA SER A 177 22.35 8.21 -1.19
C SER A 177 22.01 7.21 -2.29
N LEU A 178 21.41 7.69 -3.38
CA LEU A 178 21.21 6.87 -4.58
C LEU A 178 22.52 6.55 -5.30
N ASP A 179 23.54 7.39 -5.12
CA ASP A 179 24.86 7.21 -5.75
C ASP A 179 25.64 6.03 -5.11
N GLU A 180 25.26 5.63 -3.90
CA GLU A 180 25.84 4.49 -3.18
C GLU A 180 25.21 3.16 -3.57
N LEU A 181 24.10 3.19 -4.30
CA LEU A 181 23.48 1.95 -4.80
C LEU A 181 24.29 1.46 -6.01
N PRO A 182 24.64 0.15 -6.05
CA PRO A 182 25.22 -0.42 -7.25
C PRO A 182 24.29 -0.13 -8.42
N SER A 183 24.86 0.27 -9.57
CA SER A 183 24.09 0.52 -10.77
C SER A 183 23.14 -0.65 -10.98
N VAL A 184 21.84 -0.39 -10.91
CA VAL A 184 20.82 -1.44 -11.07
C VAL A 184 21.04 -2.00 -12.46
N THR A 185 21.62 -3.20 -12.55
CA THR A 185 21.64 -3.92 -13.80
C THR A 185 20.19 -4.08 -14.23
N ALA A 186 19.92 -3.82 -15.51
CA ALA A 186 18.62 -3.82 -16.16
C ALA A 186 17.61 -4.93 -15.75
N PRO A 187 18.00 -6.16 -15.34
CA PRO A 187 17.02 -7.22 -15.09
C PRO A 187 15.95 -6.90 -14.04
N MET A 188 16.26 -6.13 -12.99
CA MET A 188 15.28 -5.80 -11.95
C MET A 188 14.30 -4.70 -12.38
N LEU A 189 14.73 -3.80 -13.27
CA LEU A 189 13.87 -2.78 -13.87
C LEU A 189 12.95 -3.37 -14.95
N GLU A 190 13.42 -4.38 -15.69
CA GLU A 190 12.59 -5.13 -16.64
C GLU A 190 11.49 -5.92 -15.93
N LEU A 191 11.83 -6.62 -14.84
CA LEU A 191 10.84 -7.36 -14.02
C LEU A 191 9.74 -6.47 -13.42
N LEU A 192 10.03 -5.18 -13.14
CA LEU A 192 9.03 -4.22 -12.65
C LEU A 192 8.18 -3.63 -13.79
N ARG A 193 8.75 -3.46 -15.00
CA ARG A 193 8.01 -3.00 -16.18
C ARG A 193 7.03 -4.05 -16.70
N ASP A 194 7.38 -5.32 -16.60
CA ASP A 194 6.51 -6.43 -17.00
C ASP A 194 5.36 -6.65 -16.01
N ALA A 195 5.48 -6.16 -14.77
CA ALA A 195 4.42 -6.21 -13.76
C ALA A 195 3.41 -5.05 -13.87
N GLU A 196 3.71 -4.01 -14.66
CA GLU A 196 2.85 -2.85 -14.91
C GLU A 196 2.05 -2.92 -16.23
N GLN A 197 2.24 -3.98 -17.03
CA GLN A 197 1.45 -4.29 -18.23
C GLN A 197 0.31 -5.28 -17.93
#